data_AF-A0A2R6KKG8-F1
#
_entry.id   AF-A0A2R6KKG8-F1
#
_cell.length_a   1.000
_cell.length_b   1.000
_cell.length_c   1.000
_cell.angle_alpha   90.00
_cell.angle_beta   90.00
_cell.angle_gamma   90.00
#
_symmetry.space_group_name_H-M   'P 1'
#
loop_
_entity.id
_entity.type
_entity.pdbx_description
1 polymer ?
#
loop_
_entity_poly.entity_id
_entity_poly.type
_entity_poly.pdbx_seq_one_letter_code
_entity_poly.pdbx_strand_id
1 'polypeptide(L)'
;TGDTRPCEGVIAAATDADLLIHDGTFADDRAESARKTAHATAREAAAVANRAGAKRLALTHISSRYAGDGWQRLEEEAREAFEGECAFVAHDGTVAEVPFPDSDRSFSLSSAER
;
A
#
# COMPACT_ATOMS: atom_id res chain seq x y z
N THR A 1 -0.57 -8.08 0.95
CA THR A 1 -0.51 -8.87 2.19
C THR A 1 -1.92 -9.21 2.58
N GLY A 2 -2.11 -10.10 3.55
CA GLY A 2 -3.36 -10.11 4.32
C GLY A 2 -3.32 -9.06 5.43
N ASP A 3 -4.31 -9.14 6.31
CA ASP A 3 -4.36 -8.40 7.57
C ASP A 3 -3.18 -8.81 8.44
N THR A 4 -2.27 -7.87 8.67
CA THR A 4 -1.05 -8.18 9.41
C THR A 4 -0.41 -6.92 9.97
N ARG A 5 0.33 -7.11 11.06
CA ARG A 5 1.29 -6.12 11.53
C ARG A 5 2.55 -6.14 10.64
N PRO A 6 3.29 -5.02 10.57
CA PRO A 6 4.63 -5.01 10.00
C PRO A 6 5.47 -6.13 10.63
N CYS A 7 5.98 -7.03 9.80
CA CYS A 7 6.77 -8.16 10.26
C CYS A 7 7.82 -8.57 9.21
N GLU A 8 8.89 -9.18 9.69
CA GLU A 8 10.03 -9.59 8.83
C GLU A 8 9.63 -10.59 7.75
N GLY A 9 8.62 -11.44 8.02
CA GLY A 9 8.13 -12.39 7.03
C GLY A 9 7.55 -11.72 5.78
N VAL A 10 6.86 -10.58 5.94
CA VAL A 10 6.34 -9.79 4.80
C VAL A 10 7.49 -9.18 4.02
N ILE A 11 8.49 -8.64 4.71
CA ILE A 11 9.65 -7.99 4.07
C ILE A 11 10.43 -9.00 3.23
N ALA A 12 10.71 -10.18 3.80
CA ALA A 12 11.39 -11.25 3.09
C ALA A 12 10.58 -11.77 1.89
N ALA A 13 9.26 -11.88 2.02
CA ALA A 13 8.40 -12.33 0.92
C ALA A 13 8.22 -11.28 -0.19
N ALA A 14 8.38 -10.00 0.12
CA ALA A 14 8.17 -8.88 -0.80
C ALA A 14 9.48 -8.30 -1.36
N THR A 15 10.62 -8.95 -1.13
CA THR A 15 11.93 -8.46 -1.56
C THR A 15 11.95 -8.19 -3.07
N ASP A 16 12.32 -6.96 -3.45
CA ASP A 16 12.40 -6.44 -4.81
C ASP A 16 11.09 -6.52 -5.63
N ALA A 17 9.93 -6.55 -4.96
CA ALA A 17 8.64 -6.65 -5.65
C ALA A 17 8.35 -5.42 -6.55
N ASP A 18 7.87 -5.64 -7.77
CA ASP A 18 7.43 -4.56 -8.67
C ASP A 18 6.20 -3.79 -8.14
N LEU A 19 5.35 -4.48 -7.38
CA LEU A 19 4.19 -3.92 -6.70
C LEU A 19 3.94 -4.70 -5.40
N LEU A 20 4.01 -4.02 -4.27
CA LEU A 20 3.54 -4.54 -2.99
C LEU A 20 2.13 -4.02 -2.72
N ILE A 21 1.15 -4.93 -2.68
CA ILE A 21 -0.17 -4.64 -2.12
C ILE A 21 -0.07 -4.89 -0.62
N HIS A 22 -0.41 -3.93 0.23
CA HIS A 22 -0.29 -4.07 1.69
C HIS A 22 -1.54 -3.53 2.40
N ASP A 23 -1.91 -4.13 3.54
CA ASP A 23 -2.88 -3.57 4.47
C ASP A 23 -2.40 -2.19 4.96
N GLY A 24 -3.23 -1.16 4.79
CA GLY A 24 -3.01 0.20 5.30
C GLY A 24 -4.24 0.72 6.03
N THR A 25 -4.88 -0.12 6.85
CA THR A 25 -6.19 0.10 7.46
C THR A 25 -6.35 1.48 8.12
N PHE A 26 -5.27 2.01 8.70
CA PHE A 26 -5.28 3.22 9.54
C PHE A 26 -4.29 4.30 9.11
N ALA A 27 -4.64 5.56 9.40
CA ALA A 27 -3.71 6.67 9.40
C ALA A 27 -2.79 6.60 10.64
N ASP A 28 -1.68 7.32 10.59
CA ASP A 28 -0.63 7.28 11.61
C ASP A 28 -1.13 7.71 13.01
N ASP A 29 -2.07 8.65 13.07
CA ASP A 29 -2.71 9.09 14.32
C ASP A 29 -3.53 7.97 15.03
N ARG A 30 -3.72 6.83 14.35
CA ARG A 30 -4.40 5.64 14.87
C ARG A 30 -3.46 4.44 14.99
N ALA A 31 -2.15 4.63 15.05
CA ALA A 31 -1.17 3.55 15.23
C ALA A 31 -1.47 2.65 16.45
N GLU A 32 -2.03 3.19 17.54
CA GLU A 32 -2.47 2.36 18.68
C GLU A 32 -3.66 1.45 18.33
N SER A 33 -4.64 1.95 17.57
CA SER A 33 -5.75 1.14 17.08
C SER A 33 -5.24 0.05 16.15
N ALA A 34 -4.37 0.39 15.18
CA ALA A 34 -3.75 -0.55 14.27
C ALA A 34 -3.05 -1.71 15.03
N ARG A 35 -2.27 -1.38 16.06
CA ARG A 35 -1.63 -2.39 16.93
C ARG A 35 -2.64 -3.29 17.65
N LYS A 36 -3.68 -2.72 18.25
CA LYS A 36 -4.69 -3.49 19.01
C LYS A 36 -5.48 -4.45 18.13
N THR A 37 -5.70 -4.08 16.87
CA THR A 37 -6.47 -4.89 15.91
C THR A 37 -5.59 -5.68 14.94
N ALA A 38 -4.27 -5.73 15.18
CA ALA A 38 -3.30 -6.44 14.35
C ALA A 38 -3.24 -6.00 12.86
N HIS A 39 -3.51 -4.73 12.59
CA HIS A 39 -3.43 -4.09 11.26
C HIS A 39 -2.24 -3.13 11.16
N ALA A 40 -1.89 -2.67 9.96
CA ALA A 40 -0.85 -1.66 9.76
C ALA A 40 -1.42 -0.25 9.51
N THR A 41 -0.61 0.77 9.79
CA THR A 41 -0.89 2.13 9.27
C THR A 41 -0.34 2.31 7.86
N ALA A 42 -0.80 3.37 7.16
CA ALA A 42 -0.27 3.76 5.86
C ALA A 42 1.27 3.99 5.88
N ARG A 43 1.78 4.69 6.90
CA ARG A 43 3.23 4.90 7.09
C ARG A 43 3.98 3.60 7.39
N GLU A 44 3.39 2.71 8.19
CA GLU A 44 3.97 1.41 8.49
C GLU A 44 4.06 0.53 7.24
N ALA A 45 3.03 0.54 6.38
CA ALA A 45 3.04 -0.15 5.09
C ALA A 45 4.14 0.41 4.16
N ALA A 46 4.30 1.74 4.10
CA ALA A 46 5.38 2.38 3.37
C ALA A 46 6.77 1.96 3.89
N ALA A 47 6.95 1.92 5.21
CA ALA A 47 8.21 1.47 5.81
C ALA A 47 8.53 0.00 5.47
N VAL A 48 7.52 -0.89 5.47
CA VAL A 48 7.67 -2.28 5.03
C VAL A 48 8.08 -2.34 3.56
N ALA A 49 7.42 -1.57 2.70
CA ALA A 49 7.72 -1.52 1.27
C ALA A 49 9.15 -1.03 0.98
N ASN A 50 9.60 0.03 1.66
CA ASN A 50 10.97 0.54 1.54
C ASN A 50 11.99 -0.52 1.97
N ARG A 51 11.76 -1.17 3.12
CA ARG A 51 12.66 -2.23 3.62
C ARG A 51 12.70 -3.44 2.70
N ALA A 52 11.62 -3.72 2.00
CA ALA A 52 11.54 -4.79 1.01
C ALA A 52 12.15 -4.40 -0.35
N GLY A 53 12.51 -3.13 -0.58
CA GLY A 53 12.95 -2.67 -1.90
C GLY A 53 11.83 -2.71 -2.95
N ALA A 54 10.56 -2.66 -2.53
CA ALA A 54 9.44 -2.69 -3.46
C ALA A 54 9.43 -1.41 -4.31
N LYS A 55 9.19 -1.54 -5.61
CA LYS A 55 9.16 -0.39 -6.53
C LYS A 55 7.91 0.46 -6.32
N ARG A 56 6.78 -0.16 -5.99
CA ARG A 56 5.46 0.49 -5.87
C ARG A 56 4.68 -0.07 -4.70
N LEU A 57 3.82 0.75 -4.12
CA LEU A 57 2.96 0.39 -3.00
C LEU A 57 1.48 0.67 -3.30
N ALA A 58 0.64 -0.34 -3.15
CA ALA A 58 -0.81 -0.20 -3.15
C ALA A 58 -1.34 -0.48 -1.74
N LEU A 59 -2.03 0.50 -1.14
CA LEU A 59 -2.75 0.30 0.11
C LEU A 59 -4.12 -0.33 -0.16
N THR A 60 -4.47 -1.33 0.63
CA THR A 60 -5.80 -1.96 0.61
C THR A 60 -6.32 -2.14 2.04
N HIS A 61 -7.52 -2.72 2.17
CA HIS A 61 -8.19 -2.99 3.44
C HIS A 61 -8.42 -1.71 4.28
N ILE A 62 -8.88 -0.65 3.62
CA ILE A 62 -9.05 0.66 4.26
C ILE A 62 -10.26 0.65 5.21
N SER A 63 -10.07 1.14 6.43
CA SER A 63 -11.18 1.25 7.38
C SER A 63 -12.27 2.18 6.84
N SER A 64 -13.54 1.75 6.95
CA SER A 64 -14.72 2.52 6.50
C SER A 64 -14.83 3.93 7.10
N ARG A 65 -14.10 4.21 8.19
CA ARG A 65 -13.96 5.56 8.76
C ARG A 65 -13.32 6.58 7.80
N TYR A 66 -12.56 6.10 6.81
CA TYR A 66 -11.90 6.91 5.79
C TYR A 66 -12.68 6.93 4.47
N ALA A 67 -13.94 6.46 4.46
CA ALA A 67 -14.82 6.59 3.30
C ALA A 67 -15.09 8.07 2.95
N GLY A 68 -15.44 8.35 1.70
CA GLY A 68 -15.61 9.72 1.21
C GLY A 68 -14.25 10.35 0.92
N ASP A 69 -13.88 11.42 1.64
CA ASP A 69 -12.63 12.16 1.45
C ASP A 69 -11.53 11.81 2.48
N GLY A 70 -11.74 10.73 3.26
CA GLY A 70 -10.80 10.34 4.30
C GLY A 70 -9.59 9.54 3.79
N TRP A 71 -9.71 8.91 2.61
CA TRP A 71 -8.67 8.04 2.07
C TRP A 71 -7.49 8.84 1.50
N GLN A 72 -7.70 10.09 1.04
CA GLN A 72 -6.63 10.95 0.56
C GLN A 72 -5.52 11.08 1.60
N ARG A 73 -5.89 11.16 2.88
CA ARG A 73 -4.93 11.23 3.99
C ARG A 73 -4.01 10.00 4.05
N LEU A 74 -4.55 8.80 3.84
CA LEU A 74 -3.76 7.57 3.86
C LEU A 74 -2.78 7.53 2.70
N GLU A 75 -3.25 7.97 1.53
CA GLU A 75 -2.42 8.09 0.33
C GLU A 75 -1.28 9.10 0.52
N GLU A 76 -1.58 10.28 1.07
CA GLU A 76 -0.58 11.30 1.41
C GLU A 76 0.45 10.77 2.40
N GLU A 77 0.02 10.18 3.52
CA GLU A 77 0.92 9.64 4.54
C GLU A 77 1.83 8.52 3.98
N ALA A 78 1.30 7.66 3.11
CA ALA A 78 2.11 6.65 2.43
C ALA A 78 3.08 7.27 1.43
N ARG A 79 2.65 8.23 0.60
CA ARG A 79 3.54 8.92 -0.36
C ARG A 79 4.66 9.71 0.32
N GLU A 80 4.40 10.31 1.47
CA GLU A 80 5.42 11.02 2.24
C GLU A 80 6.48 10.08 2.82
N ALA A 81 6.10 8.85 3.18
CA ALA A 81 6.99 7.88 3.82
C ALA A 81 7.64 6.89 2.82
N PHE A 82 7.05 6.69 1.64
CA PHE A 82 7.51 5.73 0.64
C PHE A 82 8.57 6.35 -0.27
N GLU A 83 9.69 5.65 -0.43
CA GLU A 83 10.85 6.13 -1.20
C GLU A 83 10.88 5.55 -2.64
N GLY A 84 9.97 4.62 -2.95
CA GLY A 84 9.86 4.02 -4.28
C GLY A 84 9.16 4.93 -5.31
N GLU A 85 8.77 4.35 -6.44
CA GLU A 85 8.25 5.09 -7.59
C GLU A 85 6.87 5.70 -7.34
N CYS A 86 5.95 4.95 -6.71
CA CYS A 86 4.63 5.46 -6.38
C CYS A 86 3.95 4.69 -5.23
N ALA A 87 3.15 5.43 -4.46
CA ALA A 87 2.22 4.90 -3.48
C ALA A 87 0.79 5.41 -3.78
N PHE A 88 -0.21 4.54 -3.67
CA PHE A 88 -1.62 4.88 -3.91
C PHE A 88 -2.56 4.03 -3.06
N VAL A 89 -3.79 4.51 -2.85
CA VAL A 89 -4.87 3.73 -2.25
C VAL A 89 -5.65 3.04 -3.37
N ALA A 90 -5.79 1.71 -3.27
CA ALA A 90 -6.63 0.97 -4.21
C ALA A 90 -8.13 1.17 -3.87
N HIS A 91 -8.94 1.35 -4.91
CA HIS A 91 -10.39 1.44 -4.82
C HIS A 91 -11.04 0.26 -5.53
N ASP A 92 -12.32 0.05 -5.24
CA ASP A 92 -13.13 -0.92 -5.99
C ASP A 92 -13.09 -0.60 -7.48
N GLY A 93 -12.59 -1.54 -8.28
CA GLY A 93 -12.43 -1.39 -9.72
C GLY A 93 -11.08 -0.79 -10.15
N THR A 94 -10.15 -0.48 -9.23
CA THR A 94 -8.78 -0.13 -9.60
C THR A 94 -8.11 -1.30 -10.32
N VAL A 95 -7.54 -1.01 -11.50
CA VAL A 95 -6.75 -1.94 -12.29
C VAL A 95 -5.32 -1.44 -12.33
N ALA A 96 -4.37 -2.30 -11.93
CA ALA A 96 -2.95 -2.04 -12.01
C ALA A 96 -2.30 -3.03 -12.98
N GLU A 97 -1.72 -2.54 -14.06
CA GLU A 97 -0.96 -3.37 -14.99
C GLU A 97 0.52 -3.38 -14.58
N VAL A 98 1.01 -4.56 -14.17
CA VAL A 98 2.43 -4.77 -13.86
C VAL A 98 3.11 -5.41 -15.08
N PRO A 99 3.97 -4.68 -15.81
CA PRO A 99 4.67 -5.21 -16.96
C PRO A 99 5.75 -6.22 -16.55
N PHE A 100 6.15 -7.09 -17.48
CA PHE A 100 7.34 -7.92 -17.28
C PHE A 100 8.59 -7.04 -17.27
N PRO A 101 9.64 -7.40 -16.50
CA PRO A 101 10.87 -6.61 -16.41
C PRO A 101 11.53 -6.30 -17.77
N ASP A 102 11.42 -7.22 -18.73
CA ASP A 102 12.06 -7.11 -20.05
C ASP A 102 11.12 -6.52 -21.13
N SER A 103 9.97 -5.97 -20.74
CA SER A 103 9.00 -5.42 -21.69
C SER A 103 9.12 -3.90 -21.84
N ASP A 104 8.82 -3.38 -23.03
CA ASP A 104 8.78 -1.93 -23.31
C ASP A 104 7.54 -1.23 -22.71
N ARG A 105 6.71 -1.95 -21.95
CA ARG A 105 5.48 -1.42 -21.34
C ARG A 105 5.79 -0.81 -19.98
N SER A 106 5.21 0.35 -19.71
CA SER A 106 5.28 0.98 -18.38
C SER A 106 4.13 0.52 -17.49
N PHE A 107 4.34 0.59 -16.17
CA PHE A 107 3.28 0.42 -15.19
C PHE A 107 2.15 1.42 -15.45
N SER A 108 0.90 0.95 -15.35
CA SER A 108 -0.27 1.80 -15.55
C SER A 108 -1.32 1.55 -14.47
N LEU A 109 -2.03 2.62 -14.12
CA LEU A 109 -3.19 2.60 -13.23
C LEU A 109 -4.40 3.09 -14.02
N SER A 110 -5.49 2.34 -13.94
CA SER A 110 -6.78 2.74 -14.50
C SER A 110 -7.91 2.35 -13.55
N SER A 111 -9.11 2.85 -13.84
CA SER A 111 -10.33 2.42 -13.16
C SER A 111 -11.19 1.70 -14.18
N ALA A 112 -11.63 0.48 -13.87
CA ALA A 112 -12.66 -0.18 -14.64
C ALA A 112 -13.94 0.65 -14.52
N GLU A 113 -14.40 1.23 -15.63
CA GLU A 113 -15.71 1.88 -15.71
C GLU A 113 -16.80 0.86 -15.33
N ARG A 114 -17.71 1.24 -14.42
CA ARG A 114 -18.90 0.44 -14.08
C ARG A 114 -19.93 0.48 -15.20
#